data_AF-A0A752JSF0-F1
#
_entry.id   AF-A0A752JSF0-F1
#
_cell.length_a   1.000
_cell.length_b   1.000
_cell.length_c   1.000
_cell.angle_alpha   90.00
_cell.angle_beta   90.00
_cell.angle_gamma   90.00
#
_symmetry.space_group_name_H-M   'P 1'
#
loop_
_entity.id
_entity.type
_entity.pdbx_description
1 polymer ?
#
loop_
_entity_poly.entity_id
_entity_poly.type
_entity_poly.pdbx_seq_one_letter_code
_entity_poly.pdbx_strand_id
1 'polypeptide(L)'
;MGVMLYKQGRGTKVWGKEVQVKVVDDGDVEDHLADGWVKHPNLVPETNDEPIGESGVVKKDMGEVSDGYHTFNELYAHRVRLFSTLMNAFRESAWWSFQHHDGEQWDGWVLAGIDTPEGAVTYHLPESEIEHLPKGTEIEFGKEWDGHTADDVLNRLLSLRPKEPATKERKKPGPKPKAESDADKD
;
A
#
# COMPACT_ATOMS: atom_id res chain seq x y z
N MET A 1 -26.66 0.87 -1.51
CA MET A 1 -25.23 0.63 -1.84
C MET A 1 -25.05 -0.89 -1.79
N GLY A 2 -24.16 -1.49 -2.58
CA GLY A 2 -24.00 -2.95 -2.56
C GLY A 2 -23.12 -3.39 -1.38
N VAL A 3 -23.60 -4.29 -0.53
CA VAL A 3 -22.85 -4.87 0.60
C VAL A 3 -22.26 -6.21 0.16
N MET A 4 -20.95 -6.37 0.31
CA MET A 4 -20.30 -7.67 0.08
C MET A 4 -20.48 -8.58 1.28
N LEU A 5 -20.95 -9.80 1.02
CA LEU A 5 -21.13 -10.87 2.00
C LEU A 5 -20.32 -12.10 1.60
N TYR A 6 -19.92 -12.87 2.60
CA TYR A 6 -19.05 -14.04 2.48
C TYR A 6 -19.71 -15.25 3.12
N LYS A 7 -19.58 -16.43 2.52
CA LYS A 7 -20.07 -17.69 3.10
C LYS A 7 -19.08 -18.81 2.78
N GLN A 8 -19.05 -19.85 3.61
CA GLN A 8 -18.21 -21.01 3.36
C GLN A 8 -18.59 -21.68 2.03
N GLY A 9 -17.61 -21.95 1.17
CA GLY A 9 -17.83 -22.73 -0.05
C GLY A 9 -16.75 -22.51 -1.10
N ARG A 10 -16.67 -23.44 -2.06
CA ARG A 10 -15.71 -23.34 -3.17
C ARG A 10 -16.17 -22.25 -4.14
N GLY A 11 -15.31 -21.27 -4.39
CA GLY A 11 -15.61 -20.17 -5.31
C GLY A 11 -14.42 -19.25 -5.47
N THR A 12 -14.21 -18.37 -4.48
CA THR A 12 -13.20 -17.32 -4.50
C THR A 12 -12.24 -17.51 -3.33
N LYS A 13 -10.93 -17.41 -3.60
CA LYS A 13 -9.92 -17.42 -2.55
C LYS A 13 -9.78 -16.02 -1.98
N VAL A 14 -10.32 -15.79 -0.78
CA VAL A 14 -10.24 -14.50 -0.06
C VAL A 14 -9.44 -14.76 1.21
N TRP A 15 -8.30 -14.08 1.35
CA TRP A 15 -7.38 -14.22 2.50
C TRP A 15 -7.03 -15.67 2.85
N GLY A 16 -6.70 -16.47 1.83
CA GLY A 16 -6.32 -17.87 2.02
C GLY A 16 -7.48 -18.84 2.24
N LYS A 17 -8.70 -18.35 2.51
CA LYS A 17 -9.92 -19.15 2.69
C LYS A 17 -10.66 -19.28 1.36
N GLU A 18 -11.13 -20.49 1.04
CA GLU A 18 -12.08 -20.69 -0.06
C GLU A 18 -13.48 -20.32 0.42
N VAL A 19 -14.00 -19.20 -0.09
CA VAL A 19 -15.31 -18.66 0.28
C VAL A 19 -16.13 -18.33 -0.95
N GLN A 20 -17.45 -18.35 -0.79
CA GLN A 20 -18.38 -17.74 -1.73
C GLN A 20 -18.51 -16.26 -1.40
N VAL A 21 -18.55 -15.41 -2.43
CA VAL A 21 -18.72 -13.96 -2.31
C VAL A 21 -19.97 -13.53 -3.06
N LYS A 22 -20.79 -12.66 -2.46
CA LYS A 22 -21.98 -12.10 -3.09
C LYS A 22 -22.12 -10.62 -2.74
N VAL A 23 -22.47 -9.80 -3.72
CA VAL A 23 -22.89 -8.41 -3.50
C VAL A 23 -24.41 -8.40 -3.38
N VAL A 24 -24.92 -7.81 -2.31
CA VAL A 24 -26.34 -7.78 -1.96
C VAL A 24 -26.77 -6.34 -1.67
N ASP A 25 -27.99 -5.97 -2.06
CA ASP A 25 -28.54 -4.65 -1.72
C ASP A 25 -28.85 -4.55 -0.22
N ASP A 26 -28.78 -3.33 0.33
CA ASP A 26 -28.94 -3.06 1.77
C ASP A 26 -30.23 -3.66 2.38
N GLY A 27 -31.31 -3.74 1.59
CA GLY A 27 -32.60 -4.29 2.01
C GLY A 27 -32.61 -5.82 2.19
N ASP A 28 -31.70 -6.54 1.54
CA ASP A 28 -31.68 -8.00 1.53
C ASP A 28 -30.55 -8.57 2.40
N VAL A 29 -29.75 -7.71 3.04
CA VAL A 29 -28.59 -8.13 3.84
C VAL A 29 -29.02 -9.03 5.00
N GLU A 30 -30.07 -8.67 5.74
CA GLU A 30 -30.52 -9.43 6.91
C GLU A 30 -30.94 -10.87 6.56
N ASP A 31 -31.61 -11.06 5.43
CA ASP A 31 -32.02 -12.39 4.93
C ASP A 31 -30.80 -13.26 4.63
N HIS A 32 -29.76 -12.67 4.04
CA HIS A 32 -28.53 -13.40 3.73
C HIS A 32 -27.72 -13.70 4.99
N LEU A 33 -27.70 -12.80 5.98
CA LEU A 33 -27.08 -13.10 7.29
C LEU A 33 -27.81 -14.24 8.00
N ALA A 34 -29.14 -14.29 7.92
CA ALA A 34 -29.95 -15.39 8.46
C ALA A 34 -29.67 -16.73 7.73
N ASP A 35 -29.32 -16.68 6.44
CA ASP A 35 -28.83 -17.84 5.67
C ASP A 35 -27.33 -18.14 5.91
N GLY A 36 -26.71 -17.57 6.95
CA GLY A 36 -25.34 -17.89 7.34
C GLY A 36 -24.26 -17.25 6.47
N TRP A 37 -24.58 -16.21 5.71
CA TRP A 37 -23.58 -15.30 5.17
C TRP A 37 -23.07 -14.37 6.27
N VAL A 38 -21.85 -13.88 6.13
CA VAL A 38 -21.21 -12.96 7.06
C VAL A 38 -20.69 -11.73 6.33
N LYS A 39 -20.62 -10.60 7.05
CA LYS A 39 -20.14 -9.33 6.48
C LYS A 39 -18.62 -9.27 6.30
N HIS A 40 -17.89 -10.19 6.92
CA HIS A 40 -16.43 -10.18 6.88
C HIS A 40 -15.87 -11.60 6.70
N PRO A 41 -14.86 -11.81 5.85
CA PRO A 41 -14.29 -13.14 5.61
C PRO A 41 -13.67 -13.79 6.86
N ASN A 42 -13.20 -13.00 7.84
CA ASN A 42 -12.69 -13.55 9.12
C ASN A 42 -13.79 -14.18 9.97
N LEU A 43 -15.05 -13.81 9.74
CA LEU A 43 -16.20 -14.40 10.43
C LEU A 43 -16.69 -15.69 9.74
N VAL A 44 -16.11 -16.05 8.59
CA VAL A 44 -16.42 -17.35 7.95
C VAL A 44 -15.77 -18.44 8.83
N PRO A 45 -16.58 -19.38 9.37
CA PRO A 45 -16.06 -20.46 10.20
C PRO A 45 -14.97 -21.24 9.48
N GLU A 46 -13.85 -21.47 10.16
CA GLU A 46 -12.76 -22.29 9.65
C GLU A 46 -13.12 -23.77 9.79
N THR A 47 -12.90 -24.56 8.74
CA THR A 47 -12.99 -26.01 8.83
C THR A 47 -11.62 -26.61 9.11
N ASN A 48 -11.54 -27.45 10.15
CA ASN A 48 -10.49 -28.45 10.34
C ASN A 48 -10.65 -29.66 9.38
N ASP A 49 -11.18 -29.43 8.17
CA ASP A 49 -11.27 -30.49 7.17
C ASP A 49 -9.85 -30.70 6.61
N GLU A 50 -9.15 -31.66 7.22
CA GLU A 50 -8.06 -32.41 6.59
C GLU A 50 -8.50 -32.75 5.15
N PRO A 51 -7.71 -32.41 4.13
CA PRO A 51 -8.11 -32.68 2.76
C PRO A 51 -8.08 -34.18 2.53
N ILE A 52 -9.24 -34.84 2.55
CA ILE A 52 -9.43 -36.14 1.90
C ILE A 52 -9.37 -35.88 0.40
N GLY A 53 -8.15 -35.77 -0.12
CA GLY A 53 -7.85 -35.66 -1.54
C GLY A 53 -7.71 -37.05 -2.16
N GLU A 54 -8.80 -37.80 -2.28
CA GLU A 54 -8.87 -38.89 -3.26
C GLU A 54 -9.19 -38.29 -4.64
N SER A 55 -8.17 -37.67 -5.23
CA SER A 55 -7.98 -37.38 -6.67
C SER A 55 -6.76 -36.47 -6.78
N GLY A 56 -5.71 -36.92 -7.45
CA GLY A 56 -4.39 -36.29 -7.53
C GLY A 56 -4.34 -34.94 -8.26
N VAL A 57 -5.02 -33.93 -7.73
CA VAL A 57 -4.83 -32.53 -8.11
C VAL A 57 -3.80 -31.93 -7.17
N VAL A 58 -2.56 -31.81 -7.65
CA VAL A 58 -1.51 -31.06 -6.95
C VAL A 58 -2.01 -29.63 -6.76
N LYS A 59 -2.14 -29.16 -5.51
CA LYS A 59 -2.37 -27.74 -5.20
C LYS A 59 -1.25 -26.94 -5.84
N LYS A 60 -1.56 -26.22 -6.92
CA LYS A 60 -0.62 -25.35 -7.60
C LYS A 60 -0.32 -24.16 -6.68
N ASP A 61 0.93 -24.01 -6.26
CA ASP A 61 1.38 -22.81 -5.59
C ASP A 61 1.30 -21.66 -6.60
N MET A 62 0.44 -20.68 -6.33
CA MET A 62 0.26 -19.54 -7.20
C MET A 62 1.48 -18.63 -7.16
N GLY A 63 2.24 -18.61 -6.05
CA GLY A 63 3.45 -17.81 -5.93
C GLY A 63 4.54 -18.22 -6.91
N GLU A 64 4.60 -19.50 -7.26
CA GLU A 64 5.58 -20.09 -8.19
C GLU A 64 5.19 -19.93 -9.67
N VAL A 65 4.03 -19.32 -9.96
CA VAL A 65 3.68 -18.99 -11.33
C VAL A 65 4.63 -17.91 -11.82
N SER A 66 5.27 -18.17 -12.96
CA SER A 66 6.24 -17.27 -13.58
C SER A 66 5.69 -16.59 -14.83
N ASP A 67 6.12 -15.35 -15.06
CA ASP A 67 5.93 -14.61 -16.31
C ASP A 67 7.00 -14.92 -17.39
N GLY A 68 7.92 -15.85 -17.08
CA GLY A 68 9.08 -16.21 -17.91
C GLY A 68 10.40 -15.59 -17.45
N TYR A 69 10.36 -14.61 -16.53
CA TYR A 69 11.54 -13.96 -15.94
C TYR A 69 11.55 -14.00 -14.42
N HIS A 70 10.38 -13.80 -13.80
CA HIS A 70 10.19 -13.84 -12.35
C HIS A 70 8.96 -14.66 -12.00
N THR A 71 8.94 -15.20 -10.79
CA THR A 71 7.76 -15.76 -10.12
C THR A 71 6.95 -14.65 -9.45
N PHE A 72 5.68 -14.89 -9.14
CA PHE A 72 4.90 -13.92 -8.35
C PHE A 72 5.48 -13.71 -6.95
N ASN A 73 6.09 -14.73 -6.34
CA ASN A 73 6.81 -14.59 -5.06
C ASN A 73 7.99 -13.61 -5.18
N GLU A 74 8.78 -13.70 -6.25
CA GLU A 74 9.90 -12.78 -6.51
C GLU A 74 9.40 -11.35 -6.78
N LEU A 75 8.39 -11.19 -7.64
CA LEU A 75 7.81 -9.88 -7.92
C LEU A 75 7.20 -9.23 -6.68
N TYR A 76 6.57 -10.02 -5.82
CA TYR A 76 6.05 -9.55 -4.54
C TYR A 76 7.17 -9.04 -3.63
N ALA A 77 8.26 -9.81 -3.49
CA ALA A 77 9.43 -9.41 -2.70
C ALA A 77 10.09 -8.14 -3.26
N HIS A 78 10.19 -8.02 -4.59
CA HIS A 78 10.68 -6.79 -5.24
C HIS A 78 9.78 -5.60 -4.93
N ARG A 79 8.45 -5.75 -5.05
CA ARG A 79 7.48 -4.68 -4.74
C ARG A 79 7.66 -4.17 -3.31
N VAL A 80 7.76 -5.07 -2.33
CA VAL A 80 7.97 -4.71 -0.92
C VAL A 80 9.23 -3.88 -0.76
N ARG A 81 10.37 -4.36 -1.25
CA ARG A 81 11.67 -3.66 -1.05
C ARG A 81 11.79 -2.37 -1.85
N LEU A 82 11.23 -2.31 -3.05
CA LEU A 82 11.15 -1.08 -3.84
C LEU A 82 10.29 -0.04 -3.11
N PHE A 83 9.16 -0.43 -2.54
CA PHE A 83 8.31 0.48 -1.79
C PHE A 83 8.97 0.94 -0.49
N SER A 84 9.58 0.05 0.29
CA SER A 84 10.37 0.42 1.48
C SER A 84 11.51 1.38 1.14
N THR A 85 12.19 1.17 0.00
CA THR A 85 13.25 2.08 -0.48
C THR A 85 12.67 3.45 -0.84
N LEU A 86 11.51 3.49 -1.51
CA LEU A 86 10.81 4.72 -1.86
C LEU A 86 10.35 5.48 -0.60
N MET A 87 9.81 4.78 0.39
CA MET A 87 9.45 5.37 1.70
C MET A 87 10.66 6.02 2.37
N ASN A 88 11.84 5.39 2.31
CA ASN A 88 13.07 5.99 2.82
C ASN A 88 13.47 7.27 2.06
N ALA A 89 13.31 7.28 0.74
CA ALA A 89 13.59 8.46 -0.08
C ALA A 89 12.61 9.63 0.21
N PHE A 90 11.37 9.32 0.59
CA PHE A 90 10.30 10.28 0.88
C PHE A 90 9.86 10.23 2.36
N ARG A 91 10.83 10.16 3.28
CA ARG A 91 10.56 9.91 4.72
C ARG A 91 9.57 10.87 5.38
N GLU A 92 9.45 12.11 4.88
CA GLU A 92 8.56 13.13 5.45
C GLU A 92 7.09 12.88 5.11
N SER A 93 6.83 12.12 4.05
CA SER A 93 5.49 11.75 3.57
C SER A 93 5.17 10.27 3.85
N ALA A 94 6.14 9.51 4.34
CA ALA A 94 6.00 8.09 4.60
C ALA A 94 5.50 7.84 6.03
N TRP A 95 4.69 6.80 6.18
CA TRP A 95 4.19 6.32 7.46
C TRP A 95 3.92 4.81 7.41
N TRP A 96 3.87 4.17 8.58
CA TRP A 96 3.37 2.80 8.69
C TRP A 96 2.68 2.57 10.03
N SER A 97 1.83 1.56 10.11
CA SER A 97 1.10 1.17 11.32
C SER A 97 0.79 -0.31 11.34
N PHE A 98 0.66 -0.89 12.53
CA PHE A 98 0.06 -2.21 12.72
C PHE A 98 -1.46 -2.22 12.52
N GLN A 99 -2.12 -1.10 12.84
CA GLN A 99 -3.57 -0.99 12.82
C GLN A 99 -4.03 -0.16 11.63
N HIS A 100 -5.17 -0.51 11.06
CA HIS A 100 -5.90 0.36 10.15
C HIS A 100 -6.53 1.51 10.93
N HIS A 101 -7.14 2.46 10.20
CA HIS A 101 -7.81 3.61 10.80
C HIS A 101 -8.93 3.24 11.79
N ASP A 102 -9.62 2.12 11.55
CA ASP A 102 -10.69 1.60 12.39
C ASP A 102 -10.20 0.70 13.53
N GLY A 103 -8.89 0.55 13.69
CA GLY A 103 -8.27 -0.33 14.68
C GLY A 103 -8.15 -1.79 14.25
N GLU A 104 -8.53 -2.16 13.02
CA GLU A 104 -8.32 -3.52 12.54
C GLU A 104 -6.81 -3.80 12.37
N GLN A 105 -6.34 -4.93 12.91
CA GLN A 105 -4.95 -5.39 12.78
C GLN A 105 -4.90 -6.76 12.13
N TRP A 106 -3.93 -6.97 11.25
CA TRP A 106 -3.69 -8.26 10.59
C TRP A 106 -2.38 -8.86 11.08
N ASP A 107 -2.46 -10.09 11.62
CA ASP A 107 -1.31 -10.78 12.20
C ASP A 107 -0.20 -11.02 11.16
N GLY A 108 1.04 -10.65 11.50
CA GLY A 108 2.20 -10.72 10.61
C GLY A 108 2.25 -9.65 9.51
N TRP A 109 1.37 -8.65 9.54
CA TRP A 109 1.29 -7.58 8.52
C TRP A 109 1.31 -6.19 9.14
N VAL A 110 1.93 -5.25 8.43
CA VAL A 110 1.81 -3.81 8.68
C VAL A 110 1.22 -3.11 7.48
N LEU A 111 0.46 -2.04 7.72
CA LEU A 111 0.01 -1.11 6.69
C LEU A 111 1.07 -0.03 6.52
N ALA A 112 1.69 0.04 5.34
CA ALA A 112 2.68 1.05 4.99
C ALA A 112 2.12 2.01 3.93
N GLY A 113 2.40 3.31 4.05
CA GLY A 113 1.88 4.32 3.15
C GLY A 113 2.85 5.47 2.84
N ILE A 114 2.64 6.10 1.69
CA ILE A 114 3.24 7.38 1.31
C ILE A 114 2.12 8.33 0.89
N ASP A 115 2.05 9.50 1.50
CA ASP A 115 1.16 10.58 1.03
C ASP A 115 1.77 11.24 -0.20
N THR A 116 1.20 10.96 -1.37
CA THR A 116 1.60 11.63 -2.61
C THR A 116 0.75 12.89 -2.83
N PRO A 117 1.20 13.84 -3.68
CA PRO A 117 0.38 14.99 -4.07
C PRO A 117 -1.02 14.63 -4.61
N GLU A 118 -1.17 13.44 -5.21
CA GLU A 118 -2.43 12.96 -5.80
C GLU A 118 -3.20 11.98 -4.90
N GLY A 119 -2.77 11.81 -3.65
CA GLY A 119 -3.40 10.91 -2.67
C GLY A 119 -2.44 9.86 -2.10
N ALA A 120 -2.88 9.13 -1.09
CA ALA A 120 -2.04 8.13 -0.45
C ALA A 120 -1.85 6.90 -1.34
N VAL A 121 -0.67 6.30 -1.32
CA VAL A 121 -0.44 4.93 -1.80
C VAL A 121 -0.21 4.07 -0.57
N THR A 122 -0.93 2.96 -0.43
CA THR A 122 -0.79 2.06 0.72
C THR A 122 -0.61 0.61 0.29
N TYR A 123 0.20 -0.14 1.05
CA TYR A 123 0.38 -1.58 0.89
C TYR A 123 0.45 -2.27 2.26
N HIS A 124 -0.09 -3.48 2.35
CA HIS A 124 0.28 -4.42 3.41
C HIS A 124 1.65 -5.00 3.12
N LEU A 125 2.57 -4.87 4.08
CA LEU A 125 3.91 -5.43 4.04
C LEU A 125 4.08 -6.45 5.17
N PRO A 126 4.88 -7.50 4.99
CA PRO A 126 5.17 -8.44 6.07
C PRO A 126 5.84 -7.72 7.25
N GLU A 127 5.47 -8.09 8.47
CA GLU A 127 6.08 -7.53 9.70
C GLU A 127 7.61 -7.73 9.72
N SER A 128 8.11 -8.81 9.12
CA SER A 128 9.55 -9.07 9.00
C SER A 128 10.31 -8.03 8.19
N GLU A 129 9.62 -7.18 7.42
CA GLU A 129 10.24 -6.15 6.58
C GLU A 129 10.25 -4.76 7.24
N ILE A 130 9.73 -4.61 8.48
CA ILE A 130 9.73 -3.35 9.24
C ILE A 130 11.14 -2.76 9.38
N GLU A 131 12.17 -3.61 9.52
CA GLU A 131 13.55 -3.15 9.66
C GLU A 131 14.06 -2.34 8.45
N HIS A 132 13.41 -2.49 7.30
CA HIS A 132 13.71 -1.76 6.06
C HIS A 132 12.87 -0.48 5.89
N LEU A 133 11.88 -0.24 6.75
CA LEU A 133 11.06 0.97 6.72
C LEU A 133 11.77 2.18 7.36
N PRO A 134 11.42 3.42 6.98
CA PRO A 134 12.06 4.61 7.55
C PRO A 134 11.79 4.72 9.05
N LYS A 135 12.86 4.76 9.85
CA LYS A 135 12.77 4.90 11.31
C LYS A 135 12.02 6.17 11.72
N GLY A 136 11.16 6.03 12.73
CA GLY A 136 10.38 7.12 13.32
C GLY A 136 9.21 7.59 12.46
N THR A 137 8.69 6.72 11.58
CA THR A 137 7.49 6.98 10.76
C THR A 137 6.31 6.08 11.17
N GLU A 138 6.44 5.34 12.26
CA GLU A 138 5.35 4.57 12.84
C GLU A 138 4.27 5.50 13.40
N ILE A 139 3.01 5.17 13.13
CA ILE A 139 1.84 5.84 13.68
C ILE A 139 0.90 4.81 14.34
N GLU A 140 0.15 5.25 15.35
CA GLU A 140 -0.71 4.37 16.14
C GLU A 140 -1.80 3.70 15.30
N PHE A 141 -2.46 4.48 14.43
CA PHE A 141 -3.47 4.01 13.50
C PHE A 141 -3.14 4.47 12.08
N GLY A 142 -3.32 3.58 11.12
CA GLY A 142 -3.26 3.89 9.71
C GLY A 142 -4.26 4.98 9.32
N LYS A 143 -4.02 5.62 8.18
CA LYS A 143 -4.93 6.63 7.65
C LYS A 143 -6.17 5.98 7.05
N GLU A 144 -7.28 6.73 7.03
CA GLU A 144 -8.53 6.27 6.44
C GLU A 144 -8.33 5.92 4.95
N TRP A 145 -8.86 4.77 4.53
CA TRP A 145 -8.74 4.33 3.14
C TRP A 145 -9.74 5.08 2.26
N ASP A 146 -9.24 5.69 1.20
CA ASP A 146 -10.02 6.53 0.29
C ASP A 146 -10.64 5.75 -0.90
N GLY A 147 -10.54 4.41 -0.90
CA GLY A 147 -11.11 3.58 -1.95
C GLY A 147 -10.25 3.45 -3.21
N HIS A 148 -8.97 3.85 -3.18
CA HIS A 148 -8.12 3.84 -4.37
C HIS A 148 -7.92 2.46 -4.99
N THR A 149 -7.85 2.44 -6.33
CA THR A 149 -7.63 1.26 -7.16
C THR A 149 -6.15 1.07 -7.52
N ALA A 150 -5.82 -0.04 -8.18
CA ALA A 150 -4.47 -0.28 -8.69
C ALA A 150 -4.03 0.80 -9.70
N ASP A 151 -4.94 1.29 -10.54
CA ASP A 151 -4.65 2.34 -11.52
C ASP A 151 -4.38 3.70 -10.84
N ASP A 152 -5.11 4.00 -9.76
CA ASP A 152 -4.84 5.19 -8.94
C ASP A 152 -3.44 5.14 -8.34
N VAL A 153 -3.02 3.97 -7.85
CA VAL A 153 -1.66 3.78 -7.32
C VAL A 153 -0.60 4.07 -8.37
N LEU A 154 -0.77 3.59 -9.61
CA LEU A 154 0.17 3.85 -10.70
C LEU A 154 0.32 5.36 -10.96
N ASN A 155 -0.78 6.11 -10.99
CA ASN A 155 -0.76 7.56 -11.19
C ASN A 155 -0.15 8.31 -10.00
N ARG A 156 -0.58 7.98 -8.79
CA ARG A 156 -0.10 8.59 -7.54
C ARG A 156 1.40 8.43 -7.37
N LEU A 157 1.95 7.25 -7.68
CA LEU A 157 3.40 7.01 -7.62
C LEU A 157 4.19 7.94 -8.55
N LEU A 158 3.67 8.25 -9.75
CA LEU A 158 4.31 9.18 -10.68
C LEU A 158 4.24 10.65 -10.22
N SER A 159 3.33 10.98 -9.32
CA SER A 159 3.23 12.33 -8.75
C SER A 159 4.34 12.63 -7.72
N LEU A 160 5.04 11.61 -7.21
CA LEU A 160 6.16 11.78 -6.29
C LEU A 160 7.36 12.39 -7.03
N ARG A 161 7.78 13.58 -6.58
CA ARG A 161 8.97 14.26 -7.09
C ARG A 161 9.93 14.58 -5.95
N PRO A 162 11.23 14.28 -6.07
CA PRO A 162 12.23 14.77 -5.13
C PRO A 162 12.13 16.30 -5.05
N LYS A 163 12.27 16.86 -3.85
CA LYS A 163 12.34 18.33 -3.70
C LYS A 163 13.49 18.84 -4.55
N GLU A 164 13.20 19.74 -5.49
CA GLU A 164 14.26 20.41 -6.24
C GLU A 164 15.17 21.14 -5.25
N PRO A 165 16.51 21.05 -5.42
CA PRO A 165 17.41 21.80 -4.57
C PRO A 165 17.08 23.28 -4.73
N ALA A 166 16.80 23.97 -3.62
CA ALA A 166 16.49 25.38 -3.62
C ALA A 166 17.50 26.15 -4.48
N THR A 167 17.04 26.76 -5.56
CA THR A 167 17.86 27.63 -6.40
C THR A 167 18.38 28.77 -5.53
N LYS A 168 19.67 28.72 -5.18
CA LYS A 168 20.34 29.83 -4.52
C LYS A 168 20.28 31.04 -5.46
N GLU A 169 19.50 32.06 -5.09
CA GLU A 169 19.54 33.35 -5.80
C GLU A 169 20.99 33.84 -5.80
N ARG A 170 21.61 33.87 -6.99
CA ARG A 170 22.89 34.56 -7.18
C ARG A 170 22.63 36.05 -6.95
N LYS A 171 23.07 36.58 -5.80
CA LYS A 171 23.15 38.03 -5.58
C LYS A 171 23.90 38.65 -6.77
N LYS A 172 23.22 39.52 -7.52
CA LYS A 172 23.86 40.31 -8.58
C LYS A 172 25.01 41.10 -7.93
N PRO A 173 26.22 41.10 -8.52
CA PRO A 173 27.30 41.94 -8.01
C PRO A 173 26.83 43.39 -8.02
N GLY A 174 27.02 44.07 -6.89
CA GLY A 174 26.64 45.47 -6.74
C GLY A 174 27.37 46.37 -7.74
N PRO A 175 26.86 47.59 -7.99
CA PRO A 175 27.46 48.52 -8.94
C PRO A 175 28.94 48.77 -8.58
N LYS A 176 29.83 48.66 -9.57
CA LYS A 176 31.25 49.03 -9.40
C LYS A 176 31.33 50.50 -8.95
N PRO A 177 32.16 50.84 -7.95
CA PRO A 177 32.40 52.23 -7.59
C PRO A 177 32.95 52.98 -8.82
N LYS A 178 32.42 54.19 -9.04
CA LYS A 178 32.93 55.10 -10.08
C LYS A 178 34.37 55.46 -9.73
N ALA A 179 35.26 55.33 -10.70
CA ALA A 179 36.63 55.82 -10.58
C ALA A 179 36.59 57.33 -10.27
N GLU A 180 37.29 57.73 -9.20
CA GLU A 180 37.58 59.14 -8.94
C GLU A 180 38.44 59.69 -10.07
N SER A 181 38.11 60.90 -10.49
CA SER A 181 38.73 61.66 -11.55
C SER A 181 40.10 62.18 -11.12
N ASP A 182 41.17 61.75 -11.80
CA ASP A 182 42.43 62.49 -11.84
C ASP A 182 42.42 63.41 -13.06
N ALA A 183 41.91 64.62 -12.88
CA ALA A 183 42.08 65.72 -13.82
C ALA A 183 42.33 67.00 -13.03
N ASP A 184 43.45 67.05 -12.33
CA ASP A 184 44.13 68.29 -11.96
C ASP A 184 45.62 67.98 -11.70
N LYS A 185 46.40 67.87 -12.79
CA LYS A 185 47.84 68.11 -12.79
C LYS A 185 48.23 68.72 -14.15
N ASP A 186 48.48 70.02 -14.06
CA ASP A 186 49.22 70.95 -14.94
C ASP A 186 48.63 71.34 -16.31
#